data_AF-A0A8T5LKJ2-F1
#
_entry.id   AF-A0A8T5LKJ2-F1
#
_cell.length_a   1.000
_cell.length_b   1.000
_cell.length_c   1.000
_cell.angle_alpha   90.00
_cell.angle_beta   90.00
_cell.angle_gamma   90.00
#
_symmetry.space_group_name_H-M   'P 1'
#
loop_
_entity.id
_entity.type
_entity.pdbx_description
1 polymer ?
#
loop_
_entity_poly.entity_id
_entity_poly.type
_entity_poly.pdbx_seq_one_letter_code
_entity_poly.pdbx_strand_id
1 'polypeptide(L)'
;MAVLSILCQLNGGCMGCCGHDFMSKDKINEAIKRNTSEFKRFNPKSEMDFLKFRDRYYSYNLLNGVCRNLVEDNGLIFCPLHPSRHKGKDLRIDHCEINHLCKTAEEFNKWADQKQEKFILFIKEKDFDNIGYSIKMDDDSLLKEFENS
;
A
#
# COMPACT_ATOMS: atom_id res chain seq x y z
N MET A 1 -8.01 -16.17 0.58
CA MET A 1 -8.29 -14.86 -0.02
C MET A 1 -7.76 -13.81 0.94
N ALA A 2 -7.08 -12.77 0.44
CA ALA A 2 -6.55 -11.70 1.29
C ALA A 2 -7.70 -10.94 1.97
N VAL A 3 -7.55 -10.60 3.25
CA VAL A 3 -8.50 -9.73 3.94
C VAL A 3 -8.30 -8.31 3.40
N LEU A 4 -9.19 -7.86 2.53
CA LEU A 4 -9.12 -6.54 1.90
C LEU A 4 -10.17 -5.64 2.53
N SER A 5 -9.72 -4.64 3.30
CA SER A 5 -10.57 -3.49 3.62
C SER A 5 -10.76 -2.64 2.36
N ILE A 6 -11.97 -2.11 2.14
CA ILE A 6 -12.22 -1.17 1.03
C ILE A 6 -11.31 0.06 1.11
N LEU A 7 -10.88 0.44 2.31
CA LEU A 7 -9.94 1.53 2.52
C LEU A 7 -8.59 1.27 1.85
N CYS A 8 -8.15 0.00 1.77
CA CYS A 8 -6.88 -0.35 1.13
C CYS A 8 -6.90 -0.13 -0.39
N GLN A 9 -8.07 0.03 -1.01
CA GLN A 9 -8.24 0.30 -2.45
C GLN A 9 -8.82 1.70 -2.72
N LEU A 10 -9.19 2.44 -1.66
CA LEU A 10 -9.71 3.78 -1.78
C LEU A 10 -8.59 4.73 -2.25
N ASN A 11 -8.96 5.74 -3.04
CA ASN A 11 -8.03 6.78 -3.51
C ASN A 11 -6.79 6.26 -4.28
N GLY A 12 -7.00 5.27 -5.15
CA GLY A 12 -5.93 4.63 -5.93
C GLY A 12 -5.16 3.53 -5.16
N GLY A 13 -5.55 3.26 -3.92
CA GLY A 13 -5.03 2.18 -3.08
C GLY A 13 -3.95 2.62 -2.10
N CYS A 14 -3.93 2.08 -0.89
CA CYS A 14 -2.92 2.46 0.11
C CYS A 14 -1.63 1.65 -0.04
N MET A 15 -0.52 2.26 0.36
CA MET A 15 0.78 1.58 0.47
C MET A 15 0.89 0.68 1.72
N GLY A 16 -0.13 0.68 2.58
CA GLY A 16 -0.13 0.17 3.95
C GLY A 16 -0.16 -1.36 4.11
N CYS A 17 -0.49 -2.13 3.06
CA CYS A 17 -0.46 -3.60 3.18
C CYS A 17 0.95 -4.17 3.29
N CYS A 18 1.97 -3.42 2.88
CA CYS A 18 3.37 -3.87 2.88
C CYS A 18 4.37 -2.78 3.29
N GLY A 19 3.91 -1.54 3.51
CA GLY A 19 4.72 -0.44 4.00
C GLY A 19 4.08 0.15 5.25
N HIS A 20 4.90 0.62 6.17
CA HIS A 20 4.53 1.21 7.46
C HIS A 20 5.70 2.05 7.97
N ASP A 21 5.49 2.82 9.05
CA ASP A 21 6.52 3.70 9.64
C ASP A 21 7.09 4.69 8.60
N PHE A 22 6.20 5.26 7.79
CA PHE A 22 6.56 6.17 6.71
C PHE A 22 7.26 7.42 7.25
N MET A 23 8.42 7.78 6.67
CA MET A 23 9.21 8.92 7.15
C MET A 23 8.65 10.29 6.73
N SER A 24 8.79 10.62 5.45
CA SER A 24 8.31 11.88 4.87
C SER A 24 7.96 11.66 3.41
N LYS A 25 7.07 12.48 2.85
CA LYS A 25 6.66 12.38 1.45
C LYS A 25 7.86 12.36 0.49
N ASP A 26 8.87 13.20 0.72
CA ASP A 26 10.09 13.22 -0.10
C ASP A 26 10.89 11.93 0.00
N LYS A 27 11.02 11.36 1.21
CA LYS A 27 11.74 10.10 1.44
C LYS A 27 11.00 8.89 0.87
N ILE A 28 9.67 8.91 0.90
CA ILE A 28 8.83 7.90 0.25
C ILE A 28 9.03 7.99 -1.27
N ASN A 29 8.98 9.20 -1.85
CA ASN A 29 9.23 9.41 -3.27
C ASN A 29 10.63 8.94 -3.69
N GLU A 30 11.66 9.23 -2.88
CA GLU A 30 13.02 8.72 -3.09
C GLU A 30 13.04 7.18 -3.11
N ALA A 31 12.35 6.55 -2.16
CA ALA A 31 12.26 5.10 -2.07
C ALA A 31 11.57 4.47 -3.28
N ILE A 32 10.42 5.00 -3.69
CA ILE A 32 9.67 4.54 -4.86
C ILE A 32 10.49 4.71 -6.13
N LYS A 33 11.18 5.83 -6.32
CA LYS A 33 12.08 6.06 -7.48
C LYS A 33 13.22 5.04 -7.52
N ARG A 34 13.80 4.71 -6.37
CA ARG A 34 14.85 3.69 -6.27
C ARG A 34 14.31 2.30 -6.61
N ASN A 35 13.20 1.88 -6.01
CA ASN A 35 12.55 0.60 -6.30
C ASN A 35 12.18 0.49 -7.78
N THR A 36 11.65 1.56 -8.37
CA THR A 36 11.29 1.65 -9.79
C THR A 36 12.52 1.49 -10.68
N SER A 37 13.63 2.14 -10.35
CA SER A 37 14.89 2.02 -11.09
C SER A 37 15.50 0.62 -10.99
N GLU A 38 15.39 -0.03 -9.83
CA GLU A 38 15.76 -1.44 -9.66
C GLU A 38 14.86 -2.35 -10.51
N PHE A 39 13.54 -2.16 -10.48
CA PHE A 39 12.59 -2.94 -11.26
C PHE A 39 12.83 -2.82 -12.76
N LYS A 40 13.05 -1.60 -13.26
CA LYS A 40 13.37 -1.36 -14.68
C LYS A 40 14.68 -2.02 -15.11
N ARG A 41 15.70 -2.02 -14.25
CA ARG A 41 16.98 -2.73 -14.50
C ARG A 41 16.82 -4.24 -14.47
N PHE A 42 16.03 -4.76 -13.52
CA PHE A 42 15.75 -6.18 -13.41
C PHE A 42 14.91 -6.70 -14.59
N ASN A 43 13.99 -5.85 -15.09
CA ASN A 43 13.16 -6.07 -16.28
C ASN A 43 12.48 -7.46 -16.31
N PRO A 44 11.72 -7.85 -15.26
CA PRO A 44 11.17 -9.19 -15.16
C PRO A 44 10.19 -9.48 -16.30
N LYS A 45 10.33 -10.66 -16.94
CA LYS A 45 9.49 -11.11 -18.06
C LYS A 45 8.69 -12.36 -17.77
N SER A 46 9.17 -13.18 -16.84
CA SER A 46 8.51 -14.40 -16.39
C SER A 46 8.12 -14.30 -14.92
N GLU A 47 7.18 -15.14 -14.49
CA GLU A 47 6.81 -15.26 -13.07
C GLU A 47 8.03 -15.48 -12.17
N MET A 48 8.97 -16.34 -12.60
CA MET A 48 10.20 -16.61 -11.89
C MET A 48 11.07 -15.36 -11.72
N ASP A 49 11.10 -14.48 -12.72
CA ASP A 49 11.81 -13.19 -12.61
C ASP A 49 11.12 -12.26 -11.61
N PHE A 50 9.79 -12.21 -11.60
CA PHE A 50 9.06 -11.44 -10.59
C PHE A 50 9.33 -11.94 -9.17
N LEU A 51 9.38 -13.26 -8.96
CA LEU A 51 9.72 -13.86 -7.67
C LEU A 51 11.17 -13.56 -7.27
N LYS A 52 12.12 -13.62 -8.20
CA LYS A 52 13.51 -13.21 -7.93
C LYS A 52 13.62 -11.72 -7.59
N PHE A 53 12.85 -10.86 -8.26
CA PHE A 53 12.80 -9.44 -7.91
C PHE A 53 12.20 -9.25 -6.53
N ARG A 54 11.11 -9.94 -6.20
CA ARG A 54 10.48 -9.94 -4.88
C ARG A 54 11.49 -10.30 -3.79
N ASP A 55 12.18 -11.42 -3.97
CA ASP A 55 13.04 -12.04 -2.95
C ASP A 55 14.45 -11.42 -2.87
N ARG A 56 14.72 -10.35 -3.63
CA ARG A 56 16.01 -9.64 -3.60
C ARG A 56 16.30 -8.97 -2.25
N TYR A 57 15.25 -8.74 -1.45
CA TYR A 57 15.32 -8.23 -0.09
C TYR A 57 14.32 -8.98 0.79
N TYR A 58 14.58 -9.06 2.10
CA TYR A 58 13.58 -9.54 3.05
C TYR A 58 12.38 -8.60 3.11
N SER A 59 11.20 -9.15 3.41
CA SER A 59 9.93 -8.44 3.39
C SER A 59 9.84 -7.25 4.34
N TYR A 60 10.45 -7.37 5.52
CA TYR A 60 10.55 -6.29 6.52
C TYR A 60 11.67 -5.28 6.23
N ASN A 61 12.43 -5.44 5.15
CA ASN A 61 13.42 -4.44 4.74
C ASN A 61 12.72 -3.29 4.01
N LEU A 62 12.09 -2.40 4.76
CA LEU A 62 11.40 -1.24 4.22
C LEU A 62 12.38 -0.09 3.95
N LEU A 63 12.31 0.51 2.77
CA LEU A 63 13.09 1.71 2.44
C LEU A 63 12.27 2.94 2.81
N ASN A 64 12.64 3.64 3.89
CA ASN A 64 11.89 4.79 4.40
C ASN A 64 10.40 4.46 4.68
N GLY A 65 10.14 3.25 5.17
CA GLY A 65 8.79 2.72 5.40
C GLY A 65 8.10 2.15 4.16
N VAL A 66 8.70 2.25 2.97
CA VAL A 66 8.11 1.76 1.73
C VAL A 66 8.54 0.32 1.43
N CYS A 67 7.58 -0.54 1.11
CA CYS A 67 7.84 -1.89 0.59
C CYS A 67 8.78 -1.83 -0.62
N ARG A 68 9.82 -2.67 -0.63
CA ARG A 68 10.79 -2.75 -1.75
C ARG A 68 10.15 -3.08 -3.09
N ASN A 69 8.97 -3.70 -3.08
CA ASN A 69 8.28 -4.08 -4.30
C ASN A 69 7.32 -3.01 -4.81
N LEU A 70 7.12 -1.91 -4.08
CA LEU A 70 6.27 -0.81 -4.54
C LEU A 70 7.03 0.06 -5.55
N VAL A 71 6.46 0.25 -6.73
CA VAL A 71 7.07 0.96 -7.87
C VAL A 71 6.07 1.94 -8.48
N GLU A 72 6.56 2.80 -9.35
CA GLU A 72 5.78 3.77 -10.10
C GLU A 72 5.95 3.58 -11.61
N ASP A 73 4.84 3.67 -12.35
CA ASP A 73 4.85 3.80 -13.81
C ASP A 73 3.79 4.81 -14.26
N ASN A 74 4.20 5.81 -15.05
CA ASN A 74 3.34 6.89 -15.54
C ASN A 74 2.49 7.58 -14.45
N GLY A 75 3.10 7.87 -13.29
CA GLY A 75 2.41 8.50 -12.16
C GLY A 75 1.52 7.58 -11.34
N LEU A 76 1.43 6.29 -11.70
CA LEU A 76 0.66 5.29 -10.96
C LEU A 76 1.60 4.48 -10.07
N ILE A 77 1.36 4.52 -8.77
CA ILE A 77 2.05 3.70 -7.77
C ILE A 77 1.35 2.34 -7.69
N PHE A 78 2.11 1.25 -7.78
CA PHE A 78 1.55 -0.10 -7.69
C PHE A 78 2.58 -1.14 -7.25
N CYS A 79 2.09 -2.33 -6.88
CA CYS A 79 2.92 -3.51 -6.68
C CYS A 79 2.88 -4.40 -7.94
N PRO A 80 4.02 -4.68 -8.59
CA PRO A 80 4.07 -5.51 -9.79
C PRO A 80 3.72 -6.97 -9.49
N LEU A 81 3.71 -7.38 -8.23
CA LEU A 81 3.40 -8.74 -7.75
C LEU A 81 1.91 -8.94 -7.46
N HIS A 82 1.10 -7.88 -7.54
CA HIS A 82 -0.32 -7.91 -7.19
C HIS A 82 -1.10 -8.87 -8.12
N PRO A 83 -2.08 -9.65 -7.61
CA PRO A 83 -2.82 -10.64 -8.41
C PRO A 83 -3.56 -10.07 -9.63
N SER A 84 -3.94 -8.78 -9.59
CA SER A 84 -4.52 -8.09 -10.76
C SER A 84 -3.58 -8.02 -11.96
N ARG A 85 -2.26 -8.20 -11.76
CA ARG A 85 -1.24 -8.24 -12.82
C ARG A 85 -0.84 -9.67 -13.23
N HIS A 86 -1.35 -10.69 -12.55
CA HIS A 86 -0.95 -12.09 -12.69
C HIS A 86 -2.13 -13.06 -12.80
N LYS A 87 -3.21 -12.64 -13.49
CA LYS A 87 -4.41 -13.47 -13.72
C LYS A 87 -4.99 -14.08 -12.42
N GLY A 88 -4.99 -13.31 -11.33
CA GLY A 88 -5.49 -13.73 -10.03
C GLY A 88 -4.48 -14.44 -9.14
N LYS A 89 -3.28 -14.78 -9.65
CA LYS A 89 -2.22 -15.38 -8.83
C LYS A 89 -1.49 -14.32 -8.02
N ASP A 90 -1.53 -14.43 -6.70
CA ASP A 90 -0.86 -13.47 -5.83
C ASP A 90 0.60 -13.87 -5.61
N LEU A 91 1.53 -13.16 -6.27
CA LEU A 91 2.97 -13.45 -6.15
C LEU A 91 3.58 -12.88 -4.86
N ARG A 92 2.79 -12.22 -4.03
CA ARG A 92 3.24 -11.69 -2.73
C ARG A 92 3.19 -12.73 -1.62
N ILE A 93 2.46 -13.84 -1.81
CA ILE A 93 2.33 -14.93 -0.83
C ILE A 93 3.72 -15.43 -0.40
N ASP A 94 3.86 -15.75 0.89
CA ASP A 94 5.10 -16.18 1.55
C ASP A 94 6.23 -15.14 1.59
N HIS A 95 5.93 -13.88 1.23
CA HIS A 95 6.88 -12.78 1.30
C HIS A 95 6.25 -11.57 1.98
N CYS A 96 5.16 -11.03 1.45
CA CYS A 96 4.50 -9.88 2.05
C CYS A 96 3.40 -10.30 3.03
N GLU A 97 3.13 -9.43 4.00
CA GLU A 97 2.00 -9.54 4.92
C GLU A 97 0.67 -9.16 4.22
N ILE A 98 0.23 -9.97 3.26
CA ILE A 98 -0.93 -9.65 2.41
C ILE A 98 -2.27 -9.56 3.16
N ASN A 99 -2.31 -9.99 4.43
CA ASN A 99 -3.48 -9.91 5.30
C ASN A 99 -3.35 -8.81 6.35
N HIS A 100 -2.24 -8.07 6.38
CA HIS A 100 -2.07 -6.98 7.32
C HIS A 100 -3.01 -5.84 6.98
N LEU A 101 -3.67 -5.34 8.01
CA LEU A 101 -4.46 -4.12 7.99
C LEU A 101 -3.80 -3.15 8.96
N CYS A 102 -3.61 -1.89 8.56
CA CYS A 102 -3.26 -0.86 9.52
C CYS A 102 -4.42 -0.67 10.50
N LYS A 103 -4.13 -0.13 11.68
CA LYS A 103 -5.12 0.07 12.74
C LYS A 103 -6.36 0.83 12.27
N THR A 104 -6.20 1.87 11.43
CA THR A 104 -7.33 2.58 10.83
C THR A 104 -8.26 1.64 10.05
N ALA A 105 -7.71 0.71 9.25
CA ALA A 105 -8.49 -0.27 8.51
C ALA A 105 -9.09 -1.36 9.40
N GLU A 106 -8.37 -1.78 10.44
CA GLU A 106 -8.88 -2.73 11.44
C GLU A 106 -10.08 -2.16 12.21
N GLU A 107 -10.00 -0.92 12.66
CA GLU A 107 -11.10 -0.25 13.38
C GLU A 107 -12.29 0.01 12.46
N PHE A 108 -12.04 0.48 11.23
CA PHE A 108 -13.09 0.67 10.24
C PHE A 108 -13.90 -0.61 10.01
N ASN A 109 -13.24 -1.77 9.89
CA ASN A 109 -13.91 -3.04 9.65
C ASN A 109 -14.80 -3.51 10.82
N LYS A 110 -14.62 -2.96 12.03
CA LYS A 110 -15.45 -3.26 13.20
C LYS A 110 -16.69 -2.36 13.30
N TRP A 111 -16.72 -1.25 12.56
CA TRP A 111 -17.83 -0.30 12.60
C TRP A 111 -19.08 -0.82 11.87
N ALA A 112 -20.24 -0.32 12.30
CA ALA A 112 -21.48 -0.50 11.55
C ALA A 112 -21.42 0.25 10.21
N ASP A 113 -22.12 -0.27 9.21
CA ASP A 113 -22.12 0.23 7.82
C ASP A 113 -22.33 1.75 7.72
N GLN A 114 -23.24 2.31 8.53
CA GLN A 114 -23.50 3.75 8.54
C GLN A 114 -22.27 4.59 8.95
N LYS A 115 -21.47 4.12 9.90
CA LYS A 115 -20.23 4.80 10.32
C LYS A 115 -19.13 4.59 9.28
N GLN A 116 -19.08 3.42 8.65
CA GLN A 116 -18.16 3.15 7.54
C GLN A 116 -18.43 4.08 6.35
N GLU A 117 -19.68 4.25 5.94
CA GLU A 117 -20.06 5.14 4.84
C GLU A 117 -19.68 6.60 5.13
N LYS A 118 -19.94 7.08 6.35
CA LYS A 118 -19.54 8.43 6.79
C LYS A 118 -18.02 8.62 6.71
N PHE A 119 -17.23 7.62 7.12
CA PHE A 119 -15.78 7.71 7.05
C PHE A 119 -15.26 7.70 5.61
N ILE A 120 -15.87 6.91 4.72
CA ILE A 120 -15.53 6.92 3.30
C ILE A 120 -15.81 8.29 2.68
N LEU A 121 -16.96 8.91 3.00
CA LEU A 121 -17.28 10.26 2.54
C LEU A 121 -16.29 11.29 3.07
N PHE A 122 -15.98 11.24 4.37
CA PHE A 122 -14.97 12.08 5.00
C PHE A 122 -13.61 11.99 4.29
N ILE A 123 -13.14 10.79 3.95
CA ILE A 123 -11.88 10.62 3.22
C ILE A 123 -11.96 11.24 1.82
N LYS A 124 -13.08 11.04 1.10
CA LYS A 124 -13.26 11.56 -0.27
C LYS A 124 -13.27 13.08 -0.31
N GLU A 125 -13.84 13.74 0.70
CA GLU A 125 -13.92 15.20 0.79
C GLU A 125 -12.56 15.86 1.01
N LYS A 126 -11.58 15.14 1.55
CA LYS A 126 -10.25 15.68 1.86
C LYS A 126 -9.29 15.72 0.67
N ASP A 127 -9.61 15.04 -0.43
CA ASP A 127 -8.84 15.04 -1.69
C ASP A 127 -7.33 14.80 -1.50
N PHE A 128 -6.98 13.80 -0.68
CA PHE A 128 -5.57 13.45 -0.48
C PHE A 128 -4.95 12.90 -1.77
N ASP A 129 -3.64 13.09 -1.96
CA ASP A 129 -2.91 12.21 -2.87
C ASP A 129 -2.67 10.82 -2.23
N ASN A 130 -2.24 9.87 -3.05
CA ASN A 130 -2.03 8.49 -2.64
C ASN A 130 -1.04 8.32 -1.47
N ILE A 131 0.01 9.16 -1.45
CA ILE A 131 1.04 9.12 -0.40
C ILE A 131 0.51 9.71 0.90
N GLY A 132 -0.11 10.89 0.83
CA GLY A 132 -0.73 11.55 1.97
C GLY A 132 -1.83 10.69 2.60
N TYR A 133 -2.64 10.03 1.76
CA TYR A 133 -3.62 9.06 2.22
C TYR A 133 -2.96 7.91 2.97
N SER A 134 -1.92 7.30 2.39
CA SER A 134 -1.23 6.17 3.00
C SER A 134 -0.56 6.51 4.34
N ILE A 135 0.09 7.69 4.44
CA ILE A 135 0.71 8.14 5.70
C ILE A 135 -0.37 8.31 6.78
N LYS A 136 -1.45 9.03 6.48
CA LYS A 136 -2.50 9.30 7.47
C LYS A 136 -3.29 8.06 7.89
N MET A 137 -3.37 7.06 7.02
CA MET A 137 -3.94 5.75 7.33
C MET A 137 -3.05 4.95 8.29
N ASP A 138 -1.73 5.07 8.13
CA ASP A 138 -0.70 4.35 8.91
C ASP A 138 -0.49 4.97 10.30
N ASP A 139 -0.43 6.30 10.40
CA ASP A 139 -0.14 7.02 11.66
C ASP A 139 -1.38 7.32 12.54
N ASP A 140 -2.51 6.70 12.20
CA ASP A 140 -3.85 6.89 12.78
C ASP A 140 -4.43 8.31 12.67
N SER A 141 -3.78 9.25 11.98
CA SER A 141 -4.25 10.64 11.93
C SER A 141 -5.63 10.75 11.31
N LEU A 142 -5.93 9.97 10.25
CA LEU A 142 -7.25 9.96 9.63
C LEU A 142 -8.34 9.48 10.59
N LEU A 143 -8.05 8.42 11.33
CA LEU A 143 -8.95 7.87 12.34
C LEU A 143 -9.23 8.91 13.43
N LYS A 144 -8.18 9.50 14.00
CA LYS A 144 -8.29 10.54 15.05
C LYS A 144 -9.04 11.78 14.56
N GLU A 145 -8.77 12.21 13.33
CA GLU A 145 -9.43 13.39 12.76
C GLU A 145 -10.94 13.15 12.63
N PHE A 146 -11.35 11.98 12.16
CA PHE A 146 -12.76 11.61 12.04
C PHE A 146 -13.48 11.46 13.39
N GLU A 147 -12.83 10.89 14.40
CA GLU A 147 -13.44 10.71 15.72
C GLU A 147 -13.61 12.02 16.51
N ASN A 148 -12.86 13.06 16.15
CA ASN A 148 -12.97 14.40 16.74
C ASN A 148 -13.82 15.37 15.90
N SER A 149 -14.43 14.90 14.80
CA SER A 149 -15.31 15.67 13.91
C SER A 149 -16.78 15.55 14.34
#